data_AF-A0A838JTT0-F1
#
_entry.id   AF-A0A838JTT0-F1
#
_cell.length_a   1.000
_cell.length_b   1.000
_cell.length_c   1.000
_cell.angle_alpha   90.00
_cell.angle_beta   90.00
_cell.angle_gamma   90.00
#
_symmetry.space_group_name_H-M   'P 1'
#
loop_
_entity.id
_entity.type
_entity.pdbx_description
1 polymer ?
#
loop_
_entity_poly.entity_id
_entity_poly.type
_entity_poly.pdbx_seq_one_letter_code
_entity_poly.pdbx_strand_id
1 'polypeptide(L)' 'MDSIKSSVFRPSDRFPGEDHHPHACYDGLVFLTYTVFAEEIGDEVEHIEAVPCRRCADSQ' A
#
# COMPACT_ATOMS: atom_id res chain seq x y z
N MET A 1 -21.95 -8.21 22.53
CA MET A 1 -20.52 -8.19 22.16
C MET A 1 -20.38 -7.41 20.87
N ASP A 2 -20.06 -6.13 20.99
CA ASP A 2 -19.89 -5.22 19.86
C ASP A 2 -18.67 -5.64 19.03
N SER A 3 -18.91 -6.07 17.81
CA SER A 3 -17.86 -6.30 16.82
C SER A 3 -17.24 -4.94 16.51
N ILE A 4 -16.04 -4.71 17.05
CA ILE A 4 -15.20 -3.57 16.70
C ILE A 4 -14.99 -3.64 15.19
N LYS A 5 -15.77 -2.85 14.45
CA LYS A 5 -15.52 -2.58 13.03
C LYS A 5 -14.13 -1.96 12.99
N SER A 6 -13.17 -2.77 12.57
CA SER A 6 -11.83 -2.33 12.23
C SER A 6 -11.94 -1.12 11.31
N SER A 7 -11.55 0.05 11.82
CA SER A 7 -11.56 1.35 11.14
C SER A 7 -10.50 1.45 10.04
N VAL A 8 -10.26 0.34 9.34
CA VAL A 8 -9.47 0.35 8.13
C VAL A 8 -10.34 1.03 7.08
N PHE A 9 -9.86 2.14 6.53
CA PHE A 9 -10.49 2.79 5.40
C PHE A 9 -10.65 1.74 4.29
N ARG A 10 -11.90 1.32 4.06
CA ARG A 10 -12.30 0.46 2.95
C ARG A 10 -13.04 1.38 1.99
N PRO A 11 -12.36 1.97 0.99
CA PRO A 11 -13.05 2.75 -0.02
C PRO A 11 -14.10 1.82 -0.63
N SER A 12 -15.36 2.11 -0.28
CA SER A 12 -16.51 1.34 -0.70
C SER A 12 -16.98 2.00 -1.97
N ASP A 13 -16.83 1.27 -3.07
CA ASP A 13 -17.34 1.51 -4.42
C ASP A 13 -18.03 2.86 -4.65
N ARG A 14 -17.48 3.68 -5.57
CA ARG A 14 -18.20 4.34 -6.70
C ARG A 14 -17.68 5.75 -7.00
N PHE A 15 -16.45 5.86 -7.49
CA PHE A 15 -16.06 6.92 -8.42
C PHE A 15 -15.81 6.32 -9.82
N PRO A 16 -16.45 6.81 -10.89
CA PRO A 16 -16.13 6.36 -12.25
C PRO A 16 -14.69 6.78 -12.58
N GLY A 17 -13.77 5.81 -12.56
CA GLY A 17 -12.33 6.01 -12.70
C GLY A 17 -11.50 5.43 -11.54
N GLU A 18 -12.12 4.92 -10.48
CA GLU A 18 -11.42 4.14 -9.46
C GLU A 18 -11.01 2.77 -9.98
N ASP A 19 -9.77 2.40 -9.70
CA ASP A 19 -9.27 1.06 -9.93
C ASP A 19 -10.02 0.08 -9.02
N HIS A 20 -10.92 -0.71 -9.60
CA HIS A 20 -11.67 -1.78 -8.90
C HIS A 20 -10.80 -2.98 -8.54
N HIS A 21 -9.52 -2.90 -8.83
CA HIS A 21 -8.50 -3.78 -8.32
C HIS A 21 -8.64 -3.97 -6.79
N PRO A 22 -8.86 -5.22 -6.31
CA PRO A 22 -9.14 -5.47 -4.90
C PRO A 22 -7.91 -5.36 -3.98
N HIS A 23 -6.74 -4.97 -4.50
CA HIS A 23 -5.52 -4.76 -3.71
C HIS A 23 -5.09 -3.30 -3.84
N ALA A 24 -4.03 -2.91 -3.11
CA ALA A 24 -3.51 -1.55 -3.14
C ALA A 24 -2.37 -1.39 -4.16
N CYS A 25 -2.16 -2.35 -5.06
CA CYS A 25 -1.04 -2.31 -5.98
C CYS A 25 -1.38 -1.51 -7.24
N TYR A 26 -0.38 -0.88 -7.82
CA TYR A 26 -0.48 -0.25 -9.12
C TYR A 26 0.40 -1.05 -10.07
N ASP A 27 -0.20 -1.57 -11.15
CA ASP A 27 0.50 -2.43 -12.13
C ASP A 27 1.26 -3.61 -11.49
N GLY A 28 0.65 -4.24 -10.48
CA GLY A 28 1.25 -5.38 -9.78
C GLY A 28 2.32 -5.02 -8.74
N LEU A 29 2.59 -3.73 -8.49
CA LEU A 29 3.56 -3.26 -7.50
C LEU A 29 2.90 -2.51 -6.34
N VAL A 30 3.36 -2.76 -5.13
CA VAL A 30 3.00 -2.00 -3.92
C VAL A 30 4.17 -1.09 -3.56
N PHE A 31 3.88 0.18 -3.30
CA PHE A 31 4.89 1.16 -2.90
C PHE A 31 4.83 1.34 -1.39
N LEU A 32 5.94 1.03 -0.71
CA LEU A 32 6.09 1.19 0.73
C LEU A 32 6.93 2.43 1.00
N THR A 33 6.45 3.30 1.88
CA THR A 33 7.22 4.45 2.35
C THR A 33 7.61 4.23 3.81
N TYR A 34 8.89 4.44 4.12
CA TYR A 34 9.40 4.35 5.48
C TYR A 34 10.61 5.26 5.68
N THR A 35 10.79 5.73 6.90
CA THR A 35 11.93 6.58 7.25
C THR A 35 13.16 5.72 7.50
N VAL A 36 14.30 6.11 6.90
CA VAL A 36 15.61 5.51 7.15
C VAL A 36 16.62 6.59 7.50
N PHE A 37 17.60 6.26 8.35
CA PHE A 37 18.73 7.15 8.60
C PHE A 37 19.78 6.94 7.51
N ALA A 38 20.11 8.01 6.77
CA ALA A 38 21.10 7.99 5.70
C ALA A 38 22.43 8.56 6.19
N GLU A 39 23.42 7.69 6.38
CA GLU A 39 24.74 8.06 6.92
C GLU A 39 25.48 9.10 6.06
N GLU A 40 25.23 9.11 4.74
CA GLU A 40 25.85 10.04 3.78
C GLU A 40 25.49 11.52 4.02
N ILE A 41 24.31 11.77 4.58
CA ILE A 41 23.80 13.11 4.92
C ILE A 41 23.66 13.32 6.42
N GLY A 42 23.73 12.23 7.21
CA GLY A 42 23.62 12.27 8.66
C GLY A 42 22.22 12.62 9.17
N ASP A 43 21.17 12.27 8.41
CA ASP A 43 19.78 12.60 8.75
C ASP A 43 18.79 11.50 8.34
N GLU A 44 17.56 11.60 8.83
CA GLU A 44 16.44 10.74 8.46
C GLU A 44 15.80 11.19 7.13
N VAL A 45 15.58 10.24 6.22
CA VAL A 45 14.94 10.48 4.92
C VAL A 45 13.82 9.48 4.66
N GLU A 46 12.84 9.89 3.87
CA GLU A 46 11.79 9.01 3.37
C GLU A 46 12.35 8.13 2.25
N HIS A 47 12.26 6.81 2.44
CA HIS A 47 12.59 5.82 1.44
C HIS A 47 11.32 5.25 0.82
N ILE A 48 11.31 5.12 -0.51
CA ILE A 48 10.20 4.52 -1.26
C ILE A 48 10.70 3.22 -1.89
N GLU A 49 10.12 2.10 -1.47
CA GLU A 49 10.42 0.77 -2.01
C GLU A 49 9.24 0.25 -2.83
N ALA A 50 9.50 -0.20 -4.06
CA ALA A 50 8.51 -0.87 -4.90
C ALA A 50 8.66 -2.39 -4.76
N VAL A 51 7.64 -3.05 -4.19
CA VAL A 51 7.63 -4.50 -3.94
C VAL A 51 6.51 -5.19 -4.74
N PRO A 52 6.67 -6.46 -5.15
CA PRO A 52 5.64 -7.17 -5.90
C PRO A 52 4.39 -7.41 -5.04
N CYS A 53 3.22 -7.24 -5.64
CA CYS A 53 1.95 -7.53 -5.00
C CYS A 53 1.75 -9.03 -4.84
N ARG A 54 1.86 -9.51 -3.59
CA ARG A 54 1.69 -10.93 -3.27
C ARG A 54 0.39 -11.52 -3.83
N ARG A 55 -0.73 -10.80 -3.67
CA ARG A 55 -2.03 -11.31 -4.11
C ARG A 55 -2.16 -11.39 -5.64
N CYS A 56 -1.46 -10.53 -6.38
CA CYS A 56 -1.40 -10.63 -7.85
C CYS A 56 -0.54 -11.83 -8.26
N ALA A 57 0.56 -12.10 -7.56
CA ALA A 57 1.39 -13.28 -7.78
C ALA A 57 0.66 -14.60 -7.43
N ASP A 58 -0.12 -14.61 -6.34
CA ASP A 58 -0.89 -15.79 -5.91
C ASP A 58 -2.10 -16.10 -6.82
N SER A 59 -2.51 -15.16 -7.68
CA SER A 59 -3.66 -15.31 -8.59
C SER A 59 -3.27 -15.78 -10.00
N GLN A 60 -2.01 -16.20 -10.21
CA GLN A 60 -1.48 -16.71 -11.48
C GLN A 60 -1.44 -18.23 -11.55
#